data_AF-A0A524AJL9-F1
#
_entry.id   AF-A0A524AJL9-F1
#
_cell.length_a   1.000
_cell.length_b   1.000
_cell.length_c   1.000
_cell.angle_alpha   90.00
_cell.angle_beta   90.00
_cell.angle_gamma   90.00
#
_symmetry.space_group_name_H-M   'P 1'
#
loop_
_entity.id
_entity.type
_entity.pdbx_description
1 polymer ?
#
loop_
_entity_poly.entity_id
_entity_poly.type
_entity_poly.pdbx_seq_one_letter_code
_entity_poly.pdbx_strand_id
1 'polypeptide(L)'
;METEFSASRRGRVIERINQHLQDLDYQTLLKLDEFTEQVEADREVLAAEGMTRRRFLQGALVGGVAGLAVGAGGGLVIWETGTAVRRTAAELKAAAEALKELLALYENLEKIGLDAIVSTGVAAVGLLLEGVESGSLAIKAGLDTVERLLLNFEEAFPTIRAGIEWTERVVSAFADKLQALEDAIEGVLEKAQPITKALGSFFNLVLDLLPFGYGDKVRAILDRIDDIVTSIPQAVEGINTKLLEPLRRDWFSEEEGKGLKGGLIDPIVTGLLDPLEAFLGKLAELVGSWEEKLSGPIQKAISERDDIREQIAHYKAEEGLA
;
A
#
# COMPACT_ATOMS: atom_id res chain seq x y z
N MET A 1 19.29 -34.38 -3.45
CA MET A 1 19.80 -33.27 -2.63
C MET A 1 19.26 -33.46 -1.21
N GLU A 2 19.58 -34.60 -0.61
CA GLU A 2 18.78 -35.21 0.48
C GLU A 2 19.61 -35.53 1.73
N THR A 3 20.82 -34.98 1.86
CA THR A 3 21.78 -35.48 2.87
C THR A 3 22.36 -34.44 3.83
N GLU A 4 21.92 -33.18 3.82
CA GLU A 4 22.32 -32.21 4.87
C GLU A 4 21.22 -31.96 5.91
N PHE A 5 19.94 -32.02 5.54
CA PHE A 5 18.85 -31.74 6.47
C PHE A 5 18.62 -32.88 7.48
N SER A 6 18.68 -34.15 7.05
CA SER A 6 18.48 -35.32 7.93
C SER A 6 19.67 -35.57 8.89
N ALA A 7 20.87 -35.12 8.53
CA ALA A 7 22.06 -35.19 9.39
C ALA A 7 22.07 -34.11 10.49
N SER A 8 21.34 -33.00 10.28
CA SER A 8 21.22 -31.93 11.26
C SER A 8 20.48 -32.42 12.53
N ARG A 9 20.82 -31.85 13.68
CA ARG A 9 20.15 -32.15 14.96
C ARG A 9 18.64 -31.91 14.89
N ARG A 10 18.20 -30.96 14.06
CA ARG A 10 16.81 -30.60 13.82
C ARG A 10 16.08 -31.63 12.95
N GLY A 11 16.72 -32.13 11.88
CA GLY A 11 16.17 -33.19 11.04
C GLY A 11 15.87 -34.46 11.83
N ARG A 12 16.81 -34.92 12.67
CA ARG A 12 16.64 -36.11 13.53
C ARG A 12 15.58 -35.97 14.63
N VAL A 13 15.13 -34.75 14.94
CA VAL A 13 14.02 -34.52 15.89
C VAL A 13 12.69 -34.56 15.15
N ILE A 14 12.62 -33.92 13.98
CA ILE A 14 11.41 -33.92 13.13
C ILE A 14 11.09 -35.33 12.64
N GLU A 15 12.11 -36.11 12.23
CA GLU A 15 11.94 -37.51 11.84
C GLU A 15 11.34 -38.33 12.99
N ARG A 16 11.83 -38.11 14.22
CA ARG A 16 11.39 -38.84 15.42
C ARG A 16 9.97 -38.48 15.84
N ILE A 17 9.58 -37.20 15.69
CA ILE A 17 8.22 -36.73 15.94
C ILE A 17 7.26 -37.30 14.90
N ASN A 18 7.63 -37.29 13.62
CA ASN A 18 6.81 -37.90 12.57
C ASN A 18 6.67 -39.40 12.76
N GLN A 19 7.74 -40.09 13.19
CA GLN A 19 7.67 -41.52 13.54
C GLN A 19 6.74 -41.77 14.73
N HIS A 20 6.80 -40.96 15.79
CA HIS A 20 5.88 -41.06 16.93
C HIS A 20 4.43 -40.71 16.59
N LEU A 21 4.21 -39.76 15.67
CA LEU A 21 2.88 -39.41 15.19
C LEU A 21 2.29 -40.47 14.26
N GLN A 22 3.11 -41.22 13.54
CA GLN A 22 2.68 -42.37 12.75
C GLN A 22 2.49 -43.64 13.59
N ASP A 23 3.23 -43.79 14.70
CA ASP A 23 3.06 -44.89 15.68
C ASP A 23 1.86 -44.67 16.64
N LEU A 24 1.26 -43.48 16.66
CA LEU A 24 -0.07 -43.26 17.25
C LEU A 24 -1.14 -43.85 16.31
N ASP A 25 -1.07 -45.17 16.18
CA ASP A 25 -1.86 -45.97 15.26
C ASP A 25 -3.34 -46.02 15.68
N TYR A 26 -4.20 -46.41 14.74
CA TYR A 26 -5.65 -46.66 14.85
C TYR A 26 -6.02 -47.51 16.08
N GLN A 27 -5.09 -48.33 16.58
CA GLN A 27 -5.19 -49.10 17.83
C GLN A 27 -5.30 -48.24 19.10
N THR A 28 -4.69 -47.06 19.14
CA THR A 28 -4.78 -46.14 20.28
C THR A 28 -6.13 -45.44 20.31
N LEU A 29 -6.65 -45.07 19.13
CA LEU A 29 -7.99 -44.51 18.97
C LEU A 29 -9.06 -45.56 19.26
N LEU A 30 -8.89 -46.81 18.84
CA LEU A 30 -9.78 -47.92 19.22
C LEU A 30 -9.78 -48.21 20.72
N LYS A 31 -8.62 -48.13 21.39
CA LYS A 31 -8.56 -48.30 22.86
C LYS A 31 -9.22 -47.15 23.61
N LEU A 32 -9.16 -45.93 23.07
CA LEU A 32 -9.88 -44.78 23.62
C LEU A 32 -11.39 -44.91 23.39
N ASP A 33 -11.80 -45.42 22.23
CA ASP A 33 -13.22 -45.69 21.91
C ASP A 33 -13.80 -46.80 22.80
N GLU A 34 -13.06 -47.90 22.98
CA GLU A 34 -13.40 -49.01 23.90
C GLU A 34 -13.50 -48.53 25.36
N PHE A 35 -12.60 -47.65 25.80
CA PHE A 35 -12.68 -47.02 27.13
C PHE A 35 -13.91 -46.11 27.28
N THR A 36 -14.34 -45.45 26.21
CA THR A 36 -15.46 -44.52 26.25
C THR A 36 -16.80 -45.26 26.23
N GLU A 37 -16.94 -46.31 25.41
CA GLU A 37 -18.10 -47.21 25.42
C GLU A 37 -18.25 -47.93 26.77
N GLN A 38 -17.14 -48.36 27.38
CA GLN A 38 -17.19 -49.03 28.68
C GLN A 38 -17.62 -48.09 29.82
N VAL A 39 -17.20 -46.82 29.75
CA VAL A 39 -17.65 -45.78 30.70
C VAL A 39 -19.13 -45.41 30.50
N GLU A 40 -19.64 -45.41 29.27
CA GLU A 40 -21.06 -45.17 29.00
C GLU A 40 -21.95 -46.35 29.42
N ALA A 41 -21.52 -47.58 29.17
CA ALA A 41 -22.22 -48.78 29.62
C ALA A 41 -22.30 -48.85 31.16
N ASP A 42 -21.20 -48.55 31.86
CA ASP A 42 -21.18 -48.48 33.32
C ASP A 42 -22.07 -47.34 33.85
N ARG A 43 -22.17 -46.22 33.12
CA ARG A 43 -23.03 -45.09 33.49
C ARG A 43 -24.52 -45.41 33.38
N GLU A 44 -24.94 -46.18 32.38
CA GLU A 44 -26.35 -46.60 32.22
C GLU A 44 -26.78 -47.60 33.31
N VAL A 45 -25.90 -48.54 33.68
CA VAL A 45 -26.14 -49.49 34.78
C VAL A 45 -26.27 -48.75 36.12
N LEU A 46 -25.44 -47.73 36.35
CA LEU A 46 -25.47 -46.91 37.57
C LEU A 46 -26.67 -45.95 37.63
N ALA A 47 -27.26 -45.57 36.48
CA ALA A 47 -28.45 -44.72 36.42
C ALA A 47 -29.75 -45.49 36.72
N ALA A 48 -29.81 -46.80 36.42
CA ALA A 48 -30.97 -47.64 36.67
C ALA A 48 -31.18 -47.97 38.17
N GLU A 49 -30.11 -47.94 38.98
CA GLU A 49 -30.15 -48.25 40.42
C GLU A 49 -30.05 -47.00 41.32
N GLY A 50 -30.85 -45.96 41.08
CA GLY A 50 -31.20 -44.92 42.08
C GLY A 50 -30.08 -44.44 43.03
N MET A 51 -28.87 -44.22 42.51
CA MET A 51 -27.67 -44.04 43.34
C MET A 51 -27.39 -42.54 43.61
N THR A 52 -27.48 -42.10 44.87
CA THR A 52 -27.19 -40.70 45.24
C THR A 52 -25.68 -40.37 45.17
N ARG A 53 -25.31 -39.16 44.73
CA ARG A 53 -23.91 -38.66 44.55
C ARG A 53 -22.95 -38.93 45.72
N ARG A 54 -23.45 -39.01 46.97
CA ARG A 54 -22.64 -39.32 48.16
C ARG A 54 -22.18 -40.78 48.23
N ARG A 55 -22.97 -41.71 47.69
CA ARG A 55 -22.61 -43.13 47.52
C ARG A 55 -21.66 -43.34 46.34
N PHE A 56 -21.79 -42.55 45.28
CA PHE A 56 -20.87 -42.57 44.15
C PHE A 56 -19.46 -42.11 44.56
N LEU A 57 -19.32 -41.04 45.35
CA LEU A 57 -18.00 -40.59 45.82
C LEU A 57 -17.39 -41.52 46.89
N GLN A 58 -18.19 -42.17 47.73
CA GLN A 58 -17.69 -43.24 48.60
C GLN A 58 -17.33 -44.51 47.82
N GLY A 59 -17.99 -44.78 46.69
CA GLY A 59 -17.66 -45.86 45.75
C GLY A 59 -16.42 -45.57 44.92
N ALA A 60 -16.23 -44.33 44.45
CA ALA A 60 -15.07 -43.91 43.65
C ALA A 60 -13.77 -43.82 44.47
N LEU A 61 -13.86 -43.56 45.78
CA LEU A 61 -12.70 -43.61 46.68
C LEU A 61 -12.28 -45.05 47.05
N VAL A 62 -13.12 -46.04 46.72
CA VAL A 62 -12.87 -47.49 46.90
C VAL A 62 -12.73 -48.21 45.54
N GLY A 63 -13.15 -47.57 44.44
CA GLY A 63 -13.35 -48.14 43.11
C GLY A 63 -12.16 -48.02 42.16
N GLY A 64 -10.95 -48.03 42.68
CA GLY A 64 -9.75 -48.33 41.88
C GLY A 64 -9.39 -49.83 41.89
N VAL A 65 -10.05 -50.65 42.72
CA VAL A 65 -9.68 -52.07 42.87
C VAL A 65 -10.86 -52.92 43.36
N ALA A 66 -11.29 -53.84 42.50
CA ALA A 66 -12.05 -55.06 42.80
C ALA A 66 -13.41 -54.94 43.52
N GLY A 67 -14.46 -55.42 42.86
CA GLY A 67 -15.70 -55.77 43.52
C GLY A 67 -15.47 -56.82 44.63
N LEU A 68 -15.87 -56.48 45.85
CA LEU A 68 -16.21 -57.45 46.88
C LEU A 68 -17.50 -57.03 47.57
N ALA A 69 -18.53 -57.83 47.32
CA ALA A 69 -19.76 -57.85 48.09
C ALA A 69 -19.46 -58.24 49.54
N VAL A 70 -19.90 -57.43 50.50
CA VAL A 70 -20.09 -57.85 51.88
C VAL A 70 -21.56 -58.21 52.05
N GLY A 71 -21.90 -59.45 51.66
CA GLY A 71 -23.12 -60.10 52.09
C GLY A 71 -22.86 -60.77 53.44
N ALA A 72 -23.63 -60.40 54.46
CA ALA A 72 -23.52 -60.96 55.80
C ALA A 72 -23.75 -62.49 55.78
N GLY A 73 -22.70 -63.27 56.05
CA GLY A 73 -22.81 -64.72 56.28
C GLY A 73 -21.56 -65.50 55.87
N GLY A 74 -20.68 -65.79 56.84
CA GLY A 74 -19.73 -66.90 56.84
C GLY A 74 -18.84 -67.12 55.61
N GLY A 75 -17.60 -66.62 55.64
CA GLY A 75 -16.54 -67.06 54.74
C GLY A 75 -15.43 -66.03 54.57
N LEU A 76 -14.32 -66.18 55.30
CA LEU A 76 -13.08 -65.43 55.07
C LEU A 76 -12.48 -65.87 53.73
N VAL A 77 -12.65 -65.05 52.69
CA VAL A 77 -11.82 -65.14 51.47
C VAL A 77 -10.85 -63.96 51.49
N ILE A 78 -9.62 -64.24 51.93
CA ILE A 78 -8.47 -63.35 51.79
C ILE A 78 -8.07 -63.40 50.32
N TRP A 79 -8.45 -62.39 49.53
CA TRP A 79 -7.98 -62.24 48.15
C TRP A 79 -6.58 -61.60 48.16
N GLU A 80 -5.69 -62.12 47.33
CA GLU A 80 -4.34 -61.59 47.03
C GLU A 80 -4.38 -60.23 46.30
N THR A 81 -5.06 -59.23 46.87
CA THR A 81 -5.18 -57.88 46.28
C THR A 81 -3.93 -57.02 46.48
N GLY A 82 -2.97 -57.44 47.30
CA GLY A 82 -1.78 -56.64 47.61
C GLY A 82 -0.84 -56.38 46.42
N THR A 83 -0.80 -57.26 45.41
CA THR A 83 0.12 -57.13 44.26
C THR A 83 -0.49 -56.32 43.11
N ALA A 84 -1.78 -56.49 42.82
CA ALA A 84 -2.50 -55.70 41.80
C ALA A 84 -2.65 -54.22 42.23
N VAL A 85 -2.95 -53.96 43.51
CA VAL A 85 -3.00 -52.59 44.07
C VAL A 85 -1.63 -51.92 44.08
N ARG A 86 -0.55 -52.67 44.36
CA ARG A 86 0.81 -52.12 44.28
C ARG A 86 1.25 -51.82 42.85
N ARG A 87 0.86 -52.64 41.87
CA ARG A 87 1.17 -52.40 40.45
C ARG A 87 0.45 -51.14 39.94
N THR A 88 -0.85 -51.02 40.19
CA THR A 88 -1.63 -49.83 39.83
C THR A 88 -1.13 -48.57 40.53
N ALA A 89 -0.77 -48.64 41.83
CA ALA A 89 -0.16 -47.52 42.54
C ALA A 89 1.23 -47.14 41.99
N ALA A 90 2.03 -48.13 41.56
CA ALA A 90 3.34 -47.88 40.94
C ALA A 90 3.21 -47.26 39.55
N GLU A 91 2.23 -47.70 38.75
CA GLU A 91 1.91 -47.14 37.43
C GLU A 91 1.40 -45.70 37.53
N LEU A 92 0.48 -45.41 38.47
CA LEU A 92 0.01 -44.05 38.75
C LEU A 92 1.14 -43.13 39.19
N LYS A 93 2.06 -43.62 40.03
CA LYS A 93 3.23 -42.85 40.47
C LYS A 93 4.19 -42.58 39.31
N ALA A 94 4.44 -43.56 38.45
CA ALA A 94 5.28 -43.39 37.27
C ALA A 94 4.66 -42.37 36.29
N ALA A 95 3.35 -42.44 36.06
CA ALA A 95 2.63 -41.47 35.22
C ALA A 95 2.67 -40.05 35.82
N ALA A 96 2.50 -39.92 37.14
CA ALA A 96 2.60 -38.63 37.83
C ALA A 96 4.00 -38.00 37.70
N GLU A 97 5.07 -38.78 37.81
CA GLU A 97 6.45 -38.28 37.62
C GLU A 97 6.72 -37.91 36.16
N ALA A 98 6.25 -38.69 35.19
CA ALA A 98 6.37 -38.36 33.77
C ALA A 98 5.64 -37.04 33.41
N LEU A 99 4.45 -36.82 33.97
CA LEU A 99 3.70 -35.57 33.79
C LEU A 99 4.41 -34.36 34.40
N LYS A 100 5.06 -34.51 35.56
CA LYS A 100 5.88 -33.44 36.17
C LYS A 100 7.10 -33.10 35.32
N GLU A 101 7.79 -34.10 34.78
CA GLU A 101 8.95 -33.87 33.93
C GLU A 101 8.55 -33.15 32.63
N LEU A 102 7.44 -33.55 32.02
CA LEU A 102 6.86 -32.87 30.86
C LEU A 102 6.46 -31.43 31.19
N LEU A 103 5.80 -31.20 32.34
CA LEU A 103 5.47 -29.84 32.81
C LEU A 103 6.72 -28.97 32.97
N ALA A 104 7.79 -29.51 33.58
CA ALA A 104 9.05 -28.80 33.73
C ALA A 104 9.73 -28.44 32.39
N LEU A 105 9.59 -29.30 31.38
CA LEU A 105 10.05 -29.00 30.01
C LEU A 105 9.23 -27.86 29.39
N TYR A 106 7.90 -27.86 29.57
CA TYR A 106 7.05 -26.76 29.11
C TYR A 106 7.39 -25.44 29.81
N GLU A 107 7.56 -25.43 31.13
CA GLU A 107 7.96 -24.24 31.89
C GLU A 107 9.33 -23.71 31.47
N ASN A 108 10.29 -24.60 31.20
CA ASN A 108 11.60 -24.19 30.69
C ASN A 108 11.52 -23.62 29.28
N LEU A 109 10.65 -24.17 28.42
CA LEU A 109 10.36 -23.59 27.10
C LEU A 109 9.72 -22.21 27.24
N GLU A 110 8.83 -22.02 28.22
CA GLU A 110 8.17 -20.73 28.47
C GLU A 110 9.14 -19.63 28.89
N LYS A 111 10.17 -19.97 29.66
CA LYS A 111 11.20 -19.04 30.14
C LYS A 111 12.08 -18.46 29.02
N ILE A 112 12.02 -18.99 27.80
CA ILE A 112 12.85 -18.53 26.67
C ILE A 112 12.48 -17.10 26.23
N GLY A 113 11.39 -16.50 26.74
CA GLY A 113 11.08 -15.09 26.51
C GLY A 113 10.80 -14.74 25.04
N LEU A 114 10.39 -15.74 24.25
CA LEU A 114 10.15 -15.59 22.82
C LEU A 114 9.10 -14.53 22.52
N ASP A 115 8.07 -14.39 23.35
CA ASP A 115 7.01 -13.41 23.14
C ASP A 115 7.54 -11.98 23.16
N ALA A 116 8.45 -11.66 24.09
CA ALA A 116 9.06 -10.35 24.19
C ALA A 116 9.94 -10.06 22.96
N ILE A 117 10.71 -11.05 22.49
CA ILE A 117 11.55 -10.92 21.29
C ILE A 117 10.67 -10.74 20.05
N VAL A 118 9.64 -11.55 19.90
CA VAL A 118 8.70 -11.50 18.77
C VAL A 118 7.93 -10.18 18.78
N SER A 119 7.38 -9.77 19.92
CA SER A 119 6.68 -8.49 20.08
C SER A 119 7.58 -7.32 19.76
N THR A 120 8.84 -7.33 20.24
CA THR A 120 9.82 -6.27 19.94
C THR A 120 10.16 -6.24 18.45
N GLY A 121 10.36 -7.41 17.84
CA GLY A 121 10.66 -7.53 16.41
C GLY A 121 9.51 -7.05 15.53
N VAL A 122 8.28 -7.43 15.85
CA VAL A 122 7.06 -6.95 15.16
C VAL A 122 6.94 -5.44 15.32
N ALA A 123 7.02 -4.91 16.55
CA ALA A 123 6.92 -3.47 16.79
C ALA A 123 7.98 -2.66 16.02
N ALA A 124 9.23 -3.15 15.97
CA ALA A 124 10.31 -2.49 15.23
C ALA A 124 10.02 -2.41 13.71
N VAL A 125 9.46 -3.47 13.11
CA VAL A 125 9.05 -3.45 11.71
C VAL A 125 7.84 -2.52 11.51
N GLY A 126 6.89 -2.52 12.44
CA GLY A 126 5.73 -1.63 12.42
C GLY A 126 6.11 -0.15 12.35
N LEU A 127 7.08 0.29 13.17
CA LEU A 127 7.57 1.67 13.14
C LEU A 127 8.19 2.06 11.78
N LEU A 128 8.92 1.13 11.14
CA LEU A 128 9.47 1.38 9.80
C LEU A 128 8.36 1.48 8.75
N LEU A 129 7.34 0.62 8.85
CA LEU A 129 6.20 0.63 7.94
C LEU A 129 5.31 1.85 8.11
N GLU A 130 5.12 2.34 9.34
CA GLU A 130 4.41 3.60 9.63
C GLU A 130 5.13 4.80 9.01
N GLY A 131 6.46 4.82 9.07
CA GLY A 131 7.28 5.83 8.38
C GLY A 131 7.12 5.75 6.85
N VAL A 132 7.08 4.55 6.29
CA VAL A 132 6.84 4.32 4.85
C VAL A 132 5.43 4.74 4.46
N GLU A 133 4.41 4.44 5.26
CA GLU A 133 3.02 4.85 5.04
C GLU A 133 2.88 6.37 5.07
N SER A 134 3.43 7.02 6.08
CA SER A 134 3.41 8.48 6.18
C SER A 134 4.12 9.13 4.99
N GLY A 135 5.27 8.59 4.60
CA GLY A 135 6.00 9.02 3.41
C GLY A 135 5.20 8.80 2.12
N SER A 136 4.55 7.66 1.98
CA SER A 136 3.77 7.33 0.78
C SER A 136 2.55 8.23 0.63
N LEU A 137 1.87 8.58 1.72
CA LEU A 137 0.77 9.55 1.74
C LEU A 137 1.23 10.95 1.34
N ALA A 138 2.39 11.40 1.82
CA ALA A 138 2.95 12.69 1.44
C ALA A 138 3.30 12.73 -0.07
N ILE A 139 3.90 11.66 -0.59
CA ILE A 139 4.20 11.54 -2.02
C ILE A 139 2.90 11.52 -2.84
N LYS A 140 1.88 10.77 -2.39
CA LYS A 140 0.57 10.72 -3.06
C LYS A 140 -0.08 12.10 -3.12
N ALA A 141 -0.10 12.84 -2.01
CA ALA A 141 -0.64 14.19 -1.99
C ALA A 141 0.12 15.15 -2.94
N GLY A 142 1.45 15.00 -3.03
CA GLY A 142 2.27 15.71 -4.00
C GLY A 142 1.91 15.34 -5.44
N LEU A 143 1.71 14.05 -5.70
CA LEU A 143 1.32 13.52 -7.00
C LEU A 143 -0.02 14.08 -7.47
N ASP A 144 -1.05 14.00 -6.61
CA ASP A 144 -2.39 14.53 -6.88
C ASP A 144 -2.34 16.04 -7.17
N THR A 145 -1.42 16.76 -6.53
CA THR A 145 -1.22 18.20 -6.77
C THR A 145 -0.59 18.45 -8.14
N VAL A 146 0.44 17.69 -8.51
CA VAL A 146 1.10 17.79 -9.82
C VAL A 146 0.14 17.43 -10.94
N GLU A 147 -0.58 16.32 -10.81
CA GLU A 147 -1.58 15.89 -11.79
C GLU A 147 -2.64 16.97 -12.02
N ARG A 148 -3.20 17.53 -10.94
CA ARG A 148 -4.17 18.62 -11.04
C ARG A 148 -3.60 19.86 -11.72
N LEU A 149 -2.35 20.21 -11.45
CA LEU A 149 -1.69 21.35 -12.11
C LEU A 149 -1.50 21.08 -13.61
N LEU A 150 -1.14 19.85 -14.00
CA LEU A 150 -1.02 19.46 -15.40
C LEU A 150 -2.38 19.49 -16.11
N LEU A 151 -3.43 18.96 -15.49
CA LEU A 151 -4.79 18.99 -16.04
C LEU A 151 -5.29 20.43 -16.19
N ASN A 152 -5.14 21.29 -15.17
CA ASN A 152 -5.51 22.70 -15.25
C ASN A 152 -4.73 23.44 -16.37
N PHE A 153 -3.46 23.09 -16.56
CA PHE A 153 -2.65 23.66 -17.63
C PHE A 153 -3.13 23.19 -19.01
N GLU A 154 -3.48 21.90 -19.15
CA GLU A 154 -4.06 21.34 -20.38
C GLU A 154 -5.43 21.97 -20.69
N GLU A 155 -6.27 22.21 -19.68
CA GLU A 155 -7.55 22.91 -19.83
C GLU A 155 -7.41 24.34 -20.36
N ALA A 156 -6.24 24.97 -20.18
CA ALA A 156 -5.95 26.28 -20.75
C ALA A 156 -5.62 26.23 -22.25
N PHE A 157 -5.31 25.05 -22.82
CA PHE A 157 -4.85 24.94 -24.22
C PHE A 157 -5.86 25.47 -25.24
N PRO A 158 -7.17 25.17 -25.15
CA PRO A 158 -8.17 25.77 -26.04
C PRO A 158 -8.15 27.30 -26.00
N THR A 159 -8.01 27.89 -24.81
CA THR A 159 -7.95 29.35 -24.64
C THR A 159 -6.69 29.94 -25.25
N ILE A 160 -5.54 29.30 -25.05
CA ILE A 160 -4.25 29.72 -25.63
C ILE A 160 -4.32 29.65 -27.16
N ARG A 161 -4.85 28.56 -27.72
CA ARG A 161 -5.04 28.39 -29.17
C ARG A 161 -5.95 29.46 -29.75
N ALA A 162 -7.08 29.75 -29.11
CA ALA A 162 -7.97 30.84 -29.51
C ALA A 162 -7.27 32.21 -29.50
N GLY A 163 -6.38 32.45 -28.53
CA GLY A 163 -5.55 33.65 -28.46
C GLY A 163 -4.51 33.75 -29.58
N ILE A 164 -3.86 32.62 -29.93
CA ILE A 164 -2.94 32.53 -31.07
C ILE A 164 -3.68 32.84 -32.38
N GLU A 165 -4.82 32.19 -32.61
CA GLU A 165 -5.65 32.42 -33.80
C GLU A 165 -6.15 33.87 -33.90
N TRP A 166 -6.56 34.45 -32.77
CA TRP A 166 -6.95 35.86 -32.74
C TRP A 166 -5.79 36.78 -33.10
N THR A 167 -4.59 36.51 -32.56
CA THR A 167 -3.38 37.29 -32.85
C THR A 167 -2.99 37.17 -34.32
N GLU A 168 -3.05 35.96 -34.89
CA GLU A 168 -2.82 35.71 -36.32
C GLU A 168 -3.76 36.57 -37.17
N ARG A 169 -5.07 36.57 -36.88
CA ARG A 169 -6.05 37.42 -37.58
C ARG A 169 -5.74 38.91 -37.49
N VAL A 170 -5.34 39.41 -36.31
CA VAL A 170 -5.02 40.83 -36.12
C VAL A 170 -3.76 41.22 -36.90
N VAL A 171 -2.72 40.38 -36.84
CA VAL A 171 -1.45 40.58 -37.53
C VAL A 171 -1.66 40.57 -39.05
N SER A 172 -2.41 39.61 -39.59
CA SER A 172 -2.76 39.58 -41.02
C SER A 172 -3.58 40.80 -41.44
N ALA A 173 -4.62 41.17 -40.69
CA ALA A 173 -5.42 42.36 -41.00
C ALA A 173 -4.62 43.66 -40.95
N PHE A 174 -3.57 43.73 -40.13
CA PHE A 174 -2.65 44.85 -40.09
C PHE A 174 -1.74 44.89 -41.33
N ALA A 175 -1.18 43.75 -41.73
CA ALA A 175 -0.40 43.64 -42.97
C ALA A 175 -1.23 44.02 -44.21
N ASP A 176 -2.47 43.55 -44.31
CA ASP A 176 -3.36 43.87 -45.43
C ASP A 176 -3.63 45.39 -45.53
N LYS A 177 -3.84 46.05 -44.38
CA LYS A 177 -4.04 47.51 -44.33
C LYS A 177 -2.77 48.28 -44.69
N LEU A 178 -1.60 47.75 -44.31
CA LEU A 178 -0.32 48.36 -44.65
C LEU A 178 -0.03 48.23 -46.15
N GLN A 179 -0.29 47.06 -46.72
CA GLN A 179 -0.18 46.83 -48.17
C GLN A 179 -1.15 47.75 -48.93
N ALA A 180 -2.40 47.86 -48.50
CA ALA A 180 -3.36 48.77 -49.13
C ALA A 180 -2.94 50.26 -49.03
N LEU A 181 -2.22 50.64 -47.96
CA LEU A 181 -1.63 51.97 -47.84
C LEU A 181 -0.46 52.15 -48.81
N GLU A 182 0.42 51.16 -48.90
CA GLU A 182 1.54 51.14 -49.85
C GLU A 182 1.03 51.24 -51.30
N ASP A 183 0.07 50.40 -51.69
CA ASP A 183 -0.57 50.42 -53.01
C ASP A 183 -1.23 51.78 -53.31
N ALA A 184 -1.86 52.41 -52.32
CA ALA A 184 -2.47 53.72 -52.48
C ALA A 184 -1.43 54.83 -52.69
N ILE A 185 -0.29 54.76 -51.99
CA ILE A 185 0.84 55.67 -52.17
C ILE A 185 1.46 55.45 -53.56
N GLU A 186 1.69 54.20 -53.96
CA GLU A 186 2.25 53.83 -55.26
C GLU A 186 1.33 54.26 -56.42
N GLY A 187 0.01 54.08 -56.28
CA GLY A 187 -0.97 54.52 -57.28
C GLY A 187 -1.07 56.04 -57.44
N VAL A 188 -0.76 56.82 -56.39
CA VAL A 188 -0.60 58.28 -56.49
C VAL A 188 0.74 58.63 -57.16
N LEU A 189 1.80 57.86 -56.88
CA LEU A 189 3.12 57.95 -57.52
C LEU A 189 3.10 57.66 -59.02
N GLU A 190 2.41 56.62 -59.46
CA GLU A 190 2.33 56.25 -60.88
C GLU A 190 1.42 57.15 -61.71
N LYS A 191 0.33 57.69 -61.13
CA LYS A 191 -0.59 58.61 -61.84
C LYS A 191 -0.10 60.05 -61.91
N ALA A 192 1.01 60.38 -61.25
CA ALA A 192 1.57 61.73 -61.23
C ALA A 192 2.86 61.82 -62.05
N GLN A 193 2.77 62.38 -63.27
CA GLN A 193 3.92 63.05 -63.88
C GLN A 193 4.49 64.12 -62.94
N PRO A 194 5.81 64.29 -62.95
CA PRO A 194 6.64 63.72 -61.89
C PRO A 194 6.24 64.27 -60.52
N ILE A 195 6.04 63.39 -59.55
CA ILE A 195 5.83 63.76 -58.15
C ILE A 195 6.89 64.73 -57.63
N THR A 196 8.12 64.70 -58.12
CA THR A 196 9.14 65.69 -57.76
C THR A 196 8.69 67.15 -57.99
N LYS A 197 7.77 67.44 -58.92
CA LYS A 197 7.19 68.77 -59.15
C LYS A 197 6.03 69.10 -58.20
N ALA A 198 5.20 68.12 -57.86
CA ALA A 198 4.06 68.28 -56.94
C ALA A 198 4.49 68.22 -55.47
N LEU A 199 5.35 67.27 -55.10
CA LEU A 199 6.11 67.27 -53.84
C LEU A 199 6.97 68.53 -53.77
N GLY A 200 7.67 68.93 -54.82
CA GLY A 200 8.44 70.20 -54.82
C GLY A 200 7.57 71.43 -54.55
N SER A 201 6.34 71.47 -55.08
CA SER A 201 5.39 72.57 -54.84
C SER A 201 4.72 72.49 -53.46
N PHE A 202 4.39 71.29 -52.97
CA PHE A 202 3.86 71.06 -51.62
C PHE A 202 4.92 71.31 -50.55
N PHE A 203 6.16 70.85 -50.75
CA PHE A 203 7.31 71.16 -49.91
C PHE A 203 7.64 72.64 -49.95
N ASN A 204 7.59 73.32 -51.09
CA ASN A 204 7.75 74.79 -51.14
C ASN A 204 6.63 75.51 -50.39
N LEU A 205 5.38 75.05 -50.51
CA LEU A 205 4.23 75.66 -49.82
C LEU A 205 4.26 75.40 -48.29
N VAL A 206 4.74 74.22 -47.86
CA VAL A 206 4.95 73.87 -46.45
C VAL A 206 6.19 74.57 -45.88
N LEU A 207 7.27 74.73 -46.67
CA LEU A 207 8.47 75.49 -46.31
C LEU A 207 8.19 77.00 -46.24
N ASP A 208 7.32 77.54 -47.10
CA ASP A 208 6.91 78.95 -47.09
C ASP A 208 5.96 79.29 -45.92
N LEU A 209 5.23 78.31 -45.38
CA LEU A 209 4.31 78.49 -44.25
C LEU A 209 4.91 78.16 -42.88
N LEU A 210 6.11 77.57 -42.81
CA LEU A 210 6.78 77.22 -41.55
C LEU A 210 7.79 78.29 -41.12
N PRO A 211 7.60 79.00 -39.98
CA PRO A 211 8.64 79.87 -39.44
C PRO A 211 9.89 79.06 -39.05
N PHE A 212 11.04 79.48 -39.60
CA PHE A 212 12.42 79.04 -39.41
C PHE A 212 12.66 77.76 -38.58
N GLY A 213 12.96 76.63 -39.25
CA GLY A 213 13.71 75.50 -38.66
C GLY A 213 13.01 74.14 -38.56
N TYR A 214 11.80 73.95 -39.08
CA TYR A 214 11.05 72.68 -38.95
C TYR A 214 11.16 71.74 -40.16
N GLY A 215 11.81 72.14 -41.26
CA GLY A 215 11.95 71.31 -42.47
C GLY A 215 12.72 70.01 -42.22
N ASP A 216 13.78 70.05 -41.41
CA ASP A 216 14.55 68.86 -41.04
C ASP A 216 13.75 67.92 -40.13
N LYS A 217 12.85 68.45 -39.30
CA LYS A 217 11.92 67.64 -38.48
C LYS A 217 10.87 66.94 -39.34
N VAL A 218 10.34 67.60 -40.37
CA VAL A 218 9.35 66.99 -41.29
C VAL A 218 10.00 65.90 -42.14
N ARG A 219 11.22 66.10 -42.64
CA ARG A 219 12.00 65.03 -43.30
C ARG A 219 12.29 63.86 -42.36
N ALA A 220 12.76 64.13 -41.14
CA ALA A 220 13.01 63.08 -40.16
C ALA A 220 11.75 62.30 -39.75
N ILE A 221 10.56 62.93 -39.78
CA ILE A 221 9.28 62.24 -39.56
C ILE A 221 8.91 61.39 -40.77
N LEU A 222 9.11 61.88 -42.00
CA LEU A 222 8.86 61.13 -43.23
C LEU A 222 9.80 59.94 -43.37
N ASP A 223 11.09 60.11 -43.11
CA ASP A 223 12.08 59.02 -43.10
C ASP A 223 11.72 57.97 -42.03
N ARG A 224 11.23 58.39 -40.86
CA ARG A 224 10.72 57.47 -39.84
C ARG A 224 9.45 56.75 -40.25
N ILE A 225 8.55 57.41 -40.98
CA ILE A 225 7.34 56.77 -41.51
C ILE A 225 7.73 55.76 -42.59
N ASP A 226 8.69 56.09 -43.45
CA ASP A 226 9.23 55.20 -44.47
C ASP A 226 9.87 53.97 -43.83
N ASP A 227 10.74 54.16 -42.83
CA ASP A 227 11.35 53.07 -42.03
C ASP A 227 10.29 52.20 -41.34
N ILE A 228 9.23 52.79 -40.80
CA ILE A 228 8.13 52.07 -40.14
C ILE A 228 7.33 51.26 -41.18
N VAL A 229 7.00 51.86 -42.33
CA VAL A 229 6.22 51.21 -43.39
C VAL A 229 7.02 50.07 -44.03
N THR A 230 8.34 50.21 -44.20
CA THR A 230 9.18 49.11 -44.72
C THR A 230 9.49 48.02 -43.68
N SER A 231 9.54 48.35 -42.38
CA SER A 231 9.87 47.36 -41.33
C SER A 231 8.68 46.55 -40.83
N ILE A 232 7.45 47.08 -40.91
CA ILE A 232 6.24 46.38 -40.45
C ILE A 232 5.99 45.05 -41.19
N PRO A 233 6.06 44.95 -42.53
CA PRO A 233 5.78 43.70 -43.24
C PRO A 233 6.71 42.57 -42.81
N GLN A 234 8.02 42.85 -42.68
CA GLN A 234 9.00 41.90 -42.19
C GLN A 234 8.73 41.47 -40.75
N ALA A 235 8.31 42.40 -39.89
CA ALA A 235 7.92 42.07 -38.51
C ALA A 235 6.67 41.20 -38.46
N VAL A 236 5.66 41.47 -39.29
CA VAL A 236 4.43 40.67 -39.41
C VAL A 236 4.76 39.25 -39.91
N GLU A 237 5.52 39.14 -41.00
CA GLU A 237 5.94 37.83 -41.53
C GLU A 237 6.75 37.05 -40.49
N GLY A 238 7.67 37.72 -39.79
CA GLY A 238 8.45 37.15 -38.71
C GLY A 238 7.59 36.65 -37.55
N ILE A 239 6.63 37.44 -37.08
CA ILE A 239 5.69 37.04 -36.01
C ILE A 239 4.88 35.82 -36.44
N ASN A 240 4.36 35.82 -37.67
CA ASN A 240 3.52 34.72 -38.13
C ASN A 240 4.32 33.42 -38.26
N THR A 241 5.44 33.46 -38.98
CA THR A 241 6.23 32.27 -39.33
C THR A 241 7.15 31.78 -38.22
N LYS A 242 7.68 32.67 -37.38
CA LYS A 242 8.65 32.31 -36.32
C LYS A 242 8.01 32.13 -34.96
N LEU A 243 6.82 32.68 -34.72
CA LEU A 243 6.19 32.68 -33.40
C LEU A 243 4.81 31.99 -33.43
N LEU A 244 3.86 32.47 -34.23
CA LEU A 244 2.49 31.94 -34.20
C LEU A 244 2.41 30.53 -34.79
N GLU A 245 3.06 30.27 -35.92
CA GLU A 245 3.01 28.96 -36.58
C GLU A 245 3.64 27.83 -35.74
N PRO A 246 4.84 27.97 -35.15
CA PRO A 246 5.39 26.97 -34.23
C PRO A 246 4.53 26.78 -32.97
N LEU A 247 3.99 27.87 -32.40
CA LEU A 247 3.11 27.76 -31.23
C LEU A 247 1.85 26.96 -31.56
N ARG A 248 1.23 27.20 -32.72
CA ARG A 248 0.03 26.47 -33.15
C ARG A 248 0.33 25.02 -33.49
N ARG A 249 1.40 24.77 -34.24
CA ARG A 249 1.67 23.45 -34.82
C ARG A 249 2.47 22.52 -33.91
N ASP A 250 3.44 23.06 -33.20
CA ASP A 250 4.44 22.26 -32.49
C ASP A 250 4.22 22.28 -30.96
N TRP A 251 3.62 23.34 -30.41
CA TRP A 251 3.41 23.47 -28.95
C TRP A 251 1.97 23.19 -28.53
N PHE A 252 0.99 23.77 -29.21
CA PHE A 252 -0.43 23.65 -28.89
C PHE A 252 -1.21 22.97 -30.02
N SER A 253 -0.64 21.91 -30.59
CA SER A 253 -1.29 21.12 -31.65
C SER A 253 -2.58 20.45 -31.15
N GLU A 254 -3.56 20.33 -32.03
CA GLU A 254 -4.75 19.48 -31.78
C GLU A 254 -4.51 18.01 -32.16
N GLU A 255 -3.43 17.73 -32.88
CA GLU A 255 -3.13 16.38 -33.35
C GLU A 255 -2.77 15.47 -32.18
N GLU A 256 -3.42 14.31 -32.12
CA GLU A 256 -3.18 13.30 -31.09
C GLU A 256 -1.71 12.89 -31.06
N GLY A 257 -1.12 12.85 -29.86
CA GLY A 257 0.30 12.52 -29.66
C GLY A 257 1.30 13.60 -30.08
N LYS A 258 0.84 14.81 -30.45
CA LYS A 258 1.71 15.96 -30.74
C LYS A 258 1.52 17.09 -29.73
N GLY A 259 2.31 18.15 -29.89
CA GLY A 259 2.27 19.29 -28.99
C GLY A 259 2.91 19.02 -27.63
N LEU A 260 2.76 19.99 -26.73
CA LEU A 260 3.11 19.86 -25.32
C LEU A 260 2.31 18.75 -24.63
N LYS A 261 1.06 18.51 -25.06
CA LYS A 261 0.25 17.43 -24.51
C LYS A 261 0.92 16.08 -24.77
N GLY A 262 1.05 15.69 -26.04
CA GLY A 262 1.64 14.39 -26.40
C GLY A 262 3.15 14.29 -26.13
N GLY A 263 3.87 15.41 -26.21
CA GLY A 263 5.33 15.42 -26.06
C GLY A 263 5.84 15.56 -24.62
N LEU A 264 5.03 16.12 -23.71
CA LEU A 264 5.46 16.42 -22.34
C LEU A 264 4.47 15.95 -21.29
N ILE A 265 3.19 16.32 -21.41
CA ILE A 265 2.18 16.00 -20.38
C ILE A 265 1.91 14.51 -20.35
N ASP A 266 1.54 13.91 -21.48
CA ASP A 266 1.16 12.49 -21.54
C ASP A 266 2.31 11.57 -21.07
N PRO A 267 3.59 11.77 -21.48
CA PRO A 267 4.69 10.96 -20.96
C PRO A 267 4.96 11.14 -19.47
N ILE A 268 4.72 12.34 -18.91
CA ILE A 268 4.85 12.55 -17.46
C ILE A 268 3.73 11.80 -16.73
N VAL A 269 2.48 11.95 -17.17
CA VAL A 269 1.33 11.27 -16.56
C VAL A 269 1.51 9.76 -16.66
N THR A 270 1.58 9.24 -17.88
CA THR A 270 1.60 7.78 -18.12
C THR A 270 2.92 7.11 -17.77
N GLY A 271 4.04 7.82 -17.90
CA GLY A 271 5.38 7.27 -17.70
C GLY A 271 5.94 7.46 -16.29
N LEU A 272 5.44 8.45 -15.53
CA LEU A 272 5.95 8.75 -14.20
C LEU A 272 4.85 8.75 -13.14
N LEU A 273 3.73 9.43 -13.37
CA LEU A 273 2.69 9.58 -12.35
C LEU A 273 1.94 8.27 -12.12
N ASP A 274 1.40 7.63 -13.17
CA ASP A 274 0.65 6.38 -13.03
C ASP A 274 1.48 5.24 -12.40
N PRO A 275 2.74 5.00 -12.83
CA PRO A 275 3.56 3.97 -12.20
C PRO A 275 3.89 4.28 -10.73
N LEU A 276 4.06 5.55 -10.39
CA LEU A 276 4.32 5.96 -9.02
C LEU A 276 3.06 5.76 -8.16
N GLU A 277 1.88 6.14 -8.65
CA GLU A 277 0.62 5.88 -7.95
C GLU A 277 0.41 4.38 -7.71
N ALA A 278 0.64 3.55 -8.73
CA ALA A 278 0.54 2.10 -8.61
C ALA A 278 1.53 1.53 -7.58
N PHE A 279 2.74 2.07 -7.51
CA PHE A 279 3.72 1.68 -6.49
C PHE A 279 3.28 2.08 -5.08
N LEU A 280 2.77 3.30 -4.89
CA LEU A 280 2.24 3.76 -3.60
C LEU A 280 1.05 2.91 -3.15
N GLY A 281 0.18 2.50 -4.08
CA GLY A 281 -0.91 1.57 -3.81
C GLY A 281 -0.41 0.22 -3.27
N LYS A 282 0.64 -0.35 -3.88
CA LYS A 282 1.26 -1.60 -3.40
C LYS A 282 1.92 -1.45 -2.03
N LEU A 283 2.50 -0.29 -1.73
CA LEU A 283 3.03 -0.02 -0.39
C LEU A 283 1.93 0.04 0.66
N ALA A 284 0.81 0.71 0.36
CA ALA A 284 -0.34 0.74 1.26
C ALA A 284 -0.90 -0.67 1.51
N GLU A 285 -1.00 -1.50 0.46
CA GLU A 285 -1.40 -2.90 0.58
C GLU A 285 -0.42 -3.71 1.43
N LEU A 286 0.89 -3.51 1.26
CA LEU A 286 1.91 -4.18 2.07
C LEU A 286 1.75 -3.83 3.55
N VAL A 287 1.63 -2.55 3.89
CA VAL A 287 1.44 -2.07 5.26
C VAL A 287 0.16 -2.67 5.87
N GLY A 288 -0.96 -2.59 5.15
CA GLY A 288 -2.22 -3.19 5.60
C GLY A 288 -2.12 -4.70 5.80
N SER A 289 -1.46 -5.41 4.89
CA SER A 289 -1.27 -6.86 4.98
C SER A 289 -0.37 -7.27 6.15
N TRP A 290 0.63 -6.46 6.48
CA TRP A 290 1.50 -6.72 7.62
C TRP A 290 0.72 -6.60 8.93
N GLU A 291 -0.12 -5.57 9.06
CA GLU A 291 -0.93 -5.37 10.27
C GLU A 291 -1.97 -6.48 10.42
N GLU A 292 -2.74 -6.76 9.36
CA GLU A 292 -3.84 -7.74 9.38
C GLU A 292 -3.36 -9.18 9.52
N LYS A 293 -2.30 -9.57 8.80
CA LYS A 293 -1.89 -10.98 8.70
C LYS A 293 -0.76 -11.38 9.65
N LEU A 294 -0.03 -10.41 10.19
CA LEU A 294 1.15 -10.69 11.01
C LEU A 294 1.07 -10.03 12.37
N SER A 295 1.04 -8.70 12.43
CA SER A 295 1.11 -7.94 13.69
C SER A 295 -0.07 -8.26 14.61
N GLY A 296 -1.30 -8.10 14.12
CA GLY A 296 -2.52 -8.34 14.88
C GLY A 296 -2.64 -9.77 15.42
N PRO A 297 -2.51 -10.81 14.58
CA PRO A 297 -2.58 -12.20 15.04
C PRO A 297 -1.48 -12.56 16.06
N ILE A 298 -0.26 -12.06 15.89
CA ILE A 298 0.84 -12.29 16.84
C ILE A 298 0.54 -11.61 18.18
N GLN A 299 0.15 -10.34 18.18
CA GLN A 299 -0.18 -9.62 19.41
C GLN A 299 -1.34 -10.30 20.16
N LYS A 300 -2.36 -10.74 19.43
CA LYS A 300 -3.49 -11.50 20.00
C LYS A 300 -3.03 -12.81 20.64
N ALA A 301 -2.22 -13.60 19.92
CA ALA A 301 -1.70 -14.87 20.44
C ALA A 301 -0.81 -14.68 21.69
N ILE A 302 -0.01 -13.61 21.73
CA ILE A 302 0.79 -13.26 22.91
C ILE A 302 -0.12 -12.90 24.09
N SER A 303 -1.15 -12.08 23.86
CA SER A 303 -2.12 -11.71 24.91
C SER A 303 -2.87 -12.91 25.45
N GLU A 304 -3.40 -13.79 24.58
CA GLU A 304 -4.09 -15.02 25.01
C GLU A 304 -3.17 -15.92 25.84
N ARG A 305 -1.89 -15.98 25.47
CA ARG A 305 -0.90 -16.75 26.22
C ARG A 305 -0.60 -16.14 27.59
N ASP A 306 -0.53 -14.82 27.70
CA ASP A 306 -0.34 -14.14 28.99
C ASP A 306 -1.53 -14.38 29.94
N ASP A 307 -2.76 -14.36 29.43
CA ASP A 307 -3.96 -14.72 30.20
C ASP A 307 -3.89 -16.16 30.72
N ILE A 308 -3.46 -17.10 29.88
CA ILE A 308 -3.29 -18.52 30.27
C ILE A 308 -2.21 -18.65 31.35
N ARG A 309 -1.09 -17.91 31.24
CA ARG A 309 -0.04 -17.92 32.27
C ARG A 309 -0.55 -17.43 33.61
N GLU A 310 -1.37 -16.39 33.62
CA GLU A 310 -1.99 -15.87 34.83
C GLU A 310 -2.92 -16.91 35.47
N GLN A 311 -3.75 -17.59 34.67
CA GLN A 311 -4.61 -18.68 35.13
C GLN A 311 -3.81 -19.85 35.71
N ILE A 312 -2.72 -20.26 35.06
CA ILE A 312 -1.84 -21.32 35.56
C ILE A 312 -1.20 -20.90 36.89
N ALA A 313 -0.72 -19.66 37.01
CA ALA A 313 -0.12 -19.15 38.23
C ALA A 313 -1.14 -19.12 39.38
N HIS A 314 -2.37 -18.68 39.12
CA HIS A 314 -3.46 -18.69 40.07
C HIS A 314 -3.78 -20.11 40.55
N TYR A 315 -3.97 -21.05 39.61
CA TYR A 315 -4.27 -22.45 39.91
C TYR A 315 -3.17 -23.10 40.77
N LYS A 316 -1.89 -22.83 40.45
CA LYS A 316 -0.77 -23.32 41.26
C LYS A 316 -0.77 -22.76 42.68
N ALA A 317 -1.13 -21.50 42.86
CA ALA A 317 -1.22 -20.87 44.17
C ALA A 317 -2.35 -21.48 45.02
N GLU A 318 -3.51 -21.75 44.42
CA GLU A 318 -4.67 -22.36 45.11
C GLU A 318 -4.39 -23.81 45.55
N GLU A 319 -3.73 -24.60 44.70
CA GLU A 319 -3.43 -26.01 44.97
C GLU A 319 -2.15 -26.22 45.79
N GLY A 320 -1.45 -25.14 46.18
CA GLY A 320 -0.19 -25.23 46.94
C GLY A 320 0.98 -25.83 46.14
N LEU A 321 0.97 -25.63 44.82
CA LEU A 321 1.97 -26.12 43.85
C LEU A 321 2.97 -25.03 43.41
N ALA A 322 2.94 -23.87 44.07
CA ALA A 322 3.79 -22.70 43.78
C ALA A 322 5.23 -22.88 44.27
#